data_AF-A0A2W7G8I3-F1
#
_entry.id   AF-A0A2W7G8I3-F1
#
_cell.length_a   1.000
_cell.length_b   1.000
_cell.length_c   1.000
_cell.angle_alpha   90.00
_cell.angle_beta   90.00
_cell.angle_gamma   90.00
#
_symmetry.space_group_name_H-M   'P 1'
#
loop_
_entity.id
_entity.type
_entity.pdbx_description
1 polymer ?
#
loop_
_entity_poly.entity_id
_entity_poly.type
_entity_poly.pdbx_seq_one_letter_code
_entity_poly.pdbx_strand_id
1 'polypeptide(L)'
;MSKLLVGKVYKQRKKENTFVIAKDKYGNDIIGHGINRPFLIFYSDDKVYYLSTKSISDKNRELTVQDKGNLVLKKDLYGNDKEIAINCSVINVMDRGLFESLYEEDNKLNNYLTSASTYDKVMEKLHDNLNNIQYFEVDSFDSDRTIWKLPSETIKNKDICEEIITTYNEEIKWKYRDLIYKDEDKFYSLVEEEFEEIAKQNKKTNILGDDGGLVL
;
A
#
# COMPACT_ATOMS: atom_id res chain seq x y z
N MET A 1 6.71 20.34 -1.23
CA MET A 1 5.90 19.39 -0.43
C MET A 1 5.90 18.10 -1.19
N SER A 2 6.28 17.01 -0.55
CA SER A 2 6.22 15.67 -1.16
C SER A 2 4.84 15.46 -1.78
N LYS A 3 4.83 15.00 -3.04
CA LYS A 3 3.59 14.59 -3.68
C LYS A 3 3.16 13.21 -3.19
N LEU A 4 4.06 12.32 -2.80
CA LEU A 4 3.71 10.93 -2.52
C LEU A 4 3.16 10.75 -1.10
N LEU A 5 2.44 9.65 -0.89
CA LEU A 5 1.86 9.22 0.38
C LEU A 5 2.65 8.04 0.97
N VAL A 6 3.97 7.98 0.70
CA VAL A 6 4.83 6.87 1.14
C VAL A 6 4.85 6.79 2.67
N GLY A 7 4.59 5.60 3.21
CA GLY A 7 4.56 5.36 4.65
C GLY A 7 3.37 6.00 5.38
N LYS A 8 2.42 6.61 4.65
CA LYS A 8 1.25 7.22 5.25
C LYS A 8 0.21 6.17 5.63
N VAL A 9 -0.49 6.44 6.72
CA VAL A 9 -1.51 5.57 7.30
C VAL A 9 -2.84 6.30 7.31
N TYR A 10 -3.87 5.61 6.83
CA TYR A 10 -5.25 6.10 6.79
C TYR A 10 -6.20 5.11 7.45
N LYS A 11 -7.13 5.59 8.27
CA LYS A 11 -8.03 4.72 9.05
C LYS A 11 -9.43 5.29 9.22
N GLN A 12 -9.56 6.57 9.54
CA GLN A 12 -10.85 7.15 9.90
C GLN A 12 -11.59 7.64 8.65
N ARG A 13 -12.56 6.84 8.21
CA ARG A 13 -13.47 7.19 7.12
C ARG A 13 -14.55 8.15 7.56
N LYS A 14 -15.09 8.91 6.62
CA LYS A 14 -16.34 9.66 6.80
C LYS A 14 -17.47 8.68 7.13
N LYS A 15 -18.37 9.04 8.06
CA LYS A 15 -19.37 8.12 8.64
C LYS A 15 -20.31 7.50 7.62
N GLU A 16 -20.61 8.23 6.56
CA GLU A 16 -21.45 7.84 5.44
C GLU A 16 -20.79 6.83 4.50
N ASN A 17 -19.47 6.64 4.58
CA ASN A 17 -18.74 5.75 3.69
C ASN A 17 -18.58 4.34 4.30
N THR A 18 -19.36 3.41 3.78
CA THR A 18 -19.31 1.98 4.15
C THR A 18 -18.72 1.11 3.05
N PHE A 19 -18.24 1.69 1.96
CA PHE A 19 -17.76 0.95 0.80
C PHE A 19 -16.53 0.10 1.14
N VAL A 20 -16.50 -1.14 0.67
CA VAL A 20 -15.33 -2.00 0.86
C VAL A 20 -14.24 -1.56 -0.10
N ILE A 21 -13.03 -1.32 0.38
CA ILE A 21 -11.91 -0.92 -0.50
C ILE A 21 -10.76 -1.92 -0.46
N ALA A 22 -10.93 -3.04 0.23
CA ALA A 22 -9.86 -4.02 0.34
C ALA A 22 -10.37 -5.43 0.19
N LYS A 23 -9.56 -6.24 -0.49
CA LYS A 23 -9.74 -7.67 -0.64
C LYS A 23 -8.68 -8.46 0.13
N ASP A 24 -9.03 -9.68 0.50
CA ASP A 24 -8.09 -10.67 1.02
C ASP A 24 -7.38 -11.43 -0.12
N LYS A 25 -6.49 -12.36 0.25
CA LYS A 25 -5.69 -13.17 -0.70
C LYS A 25 -6.50 -14.20 -1.51
N TYR A 26 -7.79 -14.25 -1.28
CA TYR A 26 -8.73 -15.08 -2.01
C TYR A 26 -9.68 -14.23 -2.87
N GLY A 27 -9.49 -12.90 -2.88
CA GLY A 27 -10.35 -11.95 -3.58
C GLY A 27 -11.65 -11.61 -2.87
N ASN A 28 -11.84 -12.05 -1.63
CA ASN A 28 -13.04 -11.73 -0.86
C ASN A 28 -12.95 -10.33 -0.26
N ASP A 29 -14.09 -9.65 -0.23
CA ASP A 29 -14.23 -8.33 0.38
C ASP A 29 -13.98 -8.35 1.90
N ILE A 30 -13.16 -7.42 2.38
CA ILE A 30 -12.90 -7.24 3.80
C ILE A 30 -14.02 -6.38 4.42
N ILE A 31 -15.09 -7.05 4.87
CA ILE A 31 -16.33 -6.43 5.37
C ILE A 31 -16.39 -6.19 6.89
N GLY A 32 -17.45 -5.50 7.34
CA GLY A 32 -17.79 -5.31 8.76
C GLY A 32 -16.79 -4.39 9.49
N HIS A 33 -16.27 -4.84 10.64
CA HIS A 33 -15.15 -4.15 11.32
C HIS A 33 -13.90 -4.03 10.42
N GLY A 34 -13.87 -4.74 9.29
CA GLY A 34 -12.90 -4.64 8.21
C GLY A 34 -12.80 -3.29 7.54
N ILE A 35 -13.92 -2.57 7.43
CA ILE A 35 -14.02 -1.35 6.62
C ILE A 35 -13.21 -0.19 7.22
N ASN A 36 -13.17 -0.10 8.56
CA ASN A 36 -12.46 0.95 9.31
C ASN A 36 -11.07 0.51 9.80
N ARG A 37 -10.47 -0.46 9.10
CA ARG A 37 -9.11 -0.89 9.40
C ARG A 37 -8.10 0.17 8.92
N PRO A 38 -6.96 0.31 9.60
CA PRO A 38 -5.86 1.10 9.06
C PRO A 38 -5.34 0.49 7.76
N PHE A 39 -5.05 1.36 6.81
CA PHE A 39 -4.35 1.05 5.56
C PHE A 39 -3.00 1.76 5.56
N LEU A 40 -1.94 1.01 5.29
CA LEU A 40 -0.61 1.56 5.09
C LEU A 40 -0.37 1.71 3.59
N ILE A 41 -0.01 2.91 3.17
CA ILE A 41 0.39 3.20 1.79
C ILE A 41 1.89 2.97 1.69
N PHE A 42 2.29 2.01 0.84
CA PHE A 42 3.72 1.78 0.61
C PHE A 42 4.23 2.61 -0.59
N TYR A 43 3.37 2.89 -1.55
CA TYR A 43 3.67 3.72 -2.71
C TYR A 43 2.42 4.46 -3.19
N SER A 44 2.61 5.59 -3.85
CA SER A 44 1.53 6.31 -4.52
C SER A 44 2.09 7.21 -5.62
N ASP A 45 1.26 7.52 -6.60
CA ASP A 45 1.44 8.57 -7.59
C ASP A 45 0.08 9.22 -7.89
N ASP A 46 -0.45 9.01 -9.11
CA ASP A 46 -1.84 9.27 -9.47
C ASP A 46 -2.78 8.21 -8.82
N LYS A 47 -2.22 7.06 -8.43
CA LYS A 47 -2.89 6.00 -7.66
C LYS A 47 -2.31 5.86 -6.26
N VAL A 48 -3.03 5.17 -5.38
CA VAL A 48 -2.57 4.78 -4.04
C VAL A 48 -2.47 3.27 -3.98
N TYR A 49 -1.31 2.75 -3.54
CA TYR A 49 -1.02 1.33 -3.41
C TYR A 49 -0.89 1.00 -1.92
N TYR A 50 -1.86 0.27 -1.39
CA TYR A 50 -2.06 0.16 0.05
C TYR A 50 -2.32 -1.25 0.54
N LEU A 51 -1.90 -1.47 1.78
CA LEU A 51 -1.95 -2.74 2.49
C LEU A 51 -2.95 -2.65 3.63
N SER A 52 -3.80 -3.68 3.73
CA SER A 52 -4.74 -3.79 4.84
C SER A 52 -4.05 -4.26 6.13
N THR A 53 -4.45 -3.70 7.27
CA THR A 53 -3.98 -4.14 8.58
C THR A 53 -5.10 -4.71 9.43
N LYS A 54 -4.78 -5.66 10.31
CA LYS A 54 -5.74 -6.24 11.25
C LYS A 54 -5.13 -6.38 12.63
N SER A 55 -5.93 -6.13 13.67
CA SER A 55 -5.51 -6.41 15.04
C SER A 55 -5.45 -7.92 15.30
N ILE A 56 -4.43 -8.34 16.04
CA ILE A 56 -4.30 -9.73 16.50
C ILE A 56 -4.96 -9.85 17.87
N SER A 57 -5.80 -10.86 18.02
CA SER A 57 -6.49 -11.25 19.25
C SER A 57 -6.38 -12.76 19.40
N ASP A 58 -6.65 -13.29 20.59
CA ASP A 58 -6.53 -14.74 20.83
C ASP A 58 -7.40 -15.57 19.88
N LYS A 59 -8.54 -15.02 19.45
CA LYS A 59 -9.47 -15.69 18.51
C LYS A 59 -8.90 -15.87 17.09
N ASN A 60 -8.01 -15.00 16.64
CA ASN A 60 -7.49 -15.01 15.25
C ASN A 60 -5.97 -15.21 15.17
N ARG A 61 -5.29 -15.35 16.31
CA ARG A 61 -3.83 -15.37 16.43
C ARG A 61 -3.19 -16.46 15.59
N GLU A 62 -3.61 -17.69 15.78
CA GLU A 62 -3.00 -18.85 15.11
C GLU A 62 -3.02 -18.70 13.59
N LEU A 63 -4.21 -18.54 13.01
CA LEU A 63 -4.39 -18.35 11.56
C LEU A 63 -3.65 -17.12 11.03
N THR A 64 -3.54 -16.05 11.83
CA THR A 64 -2.88 -14.82 11.39
C THR A 64 -1.37 -14.94 11.38
N VAL A 65 -0.78 -15.56 12.41
CA VAL A 65 0.67 -15.69 12.57
C VAL A 65 1.24 -16.78 11.65
N GLN A 66 0.48 -17.84 11.39
CA GLN A 66 0.89 -18.91 10.47
C GLN A 66 0.86 -18.49 8.99
N ASP A 67 0.07 -17.46 8.66
CA ASP A 67 -0.01 -16.96 7.30
C ASP A 67 1.25 -16.17 6.91
N LYS A 68 2.11 -16.82 6.13
CA LYS A 68 3.38 -16.26 5.64
C LYS A 68 3.21 -14.98 4.82
N GLY A 69 2.00 -14.69 4.31
CA GLY A 69 1.70 -13.43 3.63
C GLY A 69 1.69 -12.22 4.57
N ASN A 70 1.57 -12.43 5.89
CA ASN A 70 1.47 -11.36 6.86
C ASN A 70 2.83 -10.94 7.44
N LEU A 71 2.99 -9.64 7.69
CA LEU A 71 3.97 -9.11 8.64
C LEU A 71 3.29 -8.93 10.00
N VAL A 72 3.82 -9.56 11.05
CA VAL A 72 3.31 -9.39 12.42
C VAL A 72 4.18 -8.38 13.16
N LEU A 73 3.53 -7.36 13.75
CA LEU A 73 4.17 -6.31 14.53
C LEU A 73 3.60 -6.28 15.94
N LYS A 74 4.47 -6.09 16.94
CA LYS A 74 4.06 -5.94 18.36
C LYS A 74 3.41 -4.60 18.67
N LYS A 75 3.77 -3.57 17.91
CA LYS A 75 3.17 -2.23 17.95
C LYS A 75 2.33 -2.00 16.71
N ASP A 76 1.30 -1.17 16.83
CA ASP A 76 0.51 -0.76 15.67
C ASP A 76 1.25 0.28 14.82
N LEU A 77 0.65 0.66 13.69
CA LEU A 77 1.23 1.65 12.78
C LEU A 77 1.39 3.06 13.38
N TYR A 78 0.80 3.31 14.54
CA TYR A 78 0.87 4.57 15.27
C TYR A 78 1.84 4.48 16.47
N GLY A 79 2.54 3.35 16.64
CA GLY A 79 3.50 3.14 17.72
C GLY A 79 2.90 2.71 19.06
N ASN A 80 1.59 2.44 19.12
CA ASN A 80 0.94 1.97 20.36
C ASN A 80 1.23 0.48 20.59
N ASP A 81 1.25 0.06 21.86
CA ASP A 81 1.43 -1.34 22.27
C ASP A 81 0.19 -2.19 21.96
N LYS A 82 0.01 -2.49 20.68
CA LYS A 82 -1.09 -3.27 20.14
C LYS A 82 -0.59 -4.11 18.98
N GLU A 83 -0.67 -5.43 19.14
CA GLU A 83 -0.20 -6.36 18.13
C GLU A 83 -1.11 -6.35 16.90
N ILE A 84 -0.50 -6.22 15.72
CA ILE A 84 -1.20 -6.18 14.43
C ILE A 84 -0.52 -7.12 13.42
N ALA A 85 -1.28 -7.45 12.38
CA ALA A 85 -0.77 -8.04 11.16
C ALA A 85 -1.06 -7.13 9.97
N ILE A 86 -0.07 -6.93 9.11
CA ILE A 86 -0.19 -6.25 7.82
C ILE A 86 -0.21 -7.34 6.75
N ASN A 87 -1.22 -7.34 5.88
CA ASN A 87 -1.28 -8.28 4.77
C ASN A 87 -0.39 -7.78 3.64
N CYS A 88 0.77 -8.43 3.47
CA CYS A 88 1.74 -8.14 2.41
C CYS A 88 1.65 -9.16 1.26
N SER A 89 0.57 -9.95 1.18
CA SER A 89 0.27 -10.84 0.04
C SER A 89 -0.77 -10.25 -0.92
N VAL A 90 -1.32 -9.09 -0.58
CA VAL A 90 -2.32 -8.39 -1.38
C VAL A 90 -2.01 -6.90 -1.40
N ILE A 91 -1.88 -6.34 -2.60
CA ILE A 91 -1.83 -4.91 -2.84
C ILE A 91 -3.19 -4.47 -3.36
N ASN A 92 -3.84 -3.57 -2.62
CA ASN A 92 -5.04 -2.90 -3.11
C ASN A 92 -4.64 -1.58 -3.74
N VAL A 93 -5.32 -1.21 -4.82
CA VAL A 93 -5.02 -0.03 -5.63
C VAL A 93 -6.29 0.79 -5.80
N MET A 94 -6.16 2.10 -5.83
CA MET A 94 -7.26 3.02 -6.09
C MET A 94 -6.72 4.31 -6.69
N ASP A 95 -7.52 4.99 -7.51
CA ASP A 95 -7.27 6.40 -7.82
C ASP A 95 -7.09 7.22 -6.54
N ARG A 96 -6.10 8.12 -6.53
CA ARG A 96 -5.77 8.85 -5.32
C ARG A 96 -6.87 9.80 -4.87
N GLY A 97 -7.47 10.55 -5.80
CA GLY A 97 -8.53 11.49 -5.47
C GLY A 97 -9.74 10.74 -4.90
N LEU A 98 -10.08 9.59 -5.49
CA LEU A 98 -11.10 8.70 -4.97
C LEU A 98 -10.76 8.20 -3.56
N PHE A 99 -9.52 7.76 -3.32
CA PHE A 99 -9.07 7.26 -2.03
C PHE A 99 -9.15 8.33 -0.93
N GLU A 100 -8.54 9.49 -1.16
CA GLU A 100 -8.49 10.58 -0.18
C GLU A 100 -9.90 11.09 0.16
N SER A 101 -10.82 11.08 -0.80
CA SER A 101 -12.21 11.54 -0.60
C SER A 101 -12.99 10.75 0.48
N LEU A 102 -12.58 9.50 0.76
CA LEU A 102 -13.25 8.61 1.71
C LEU A 102 -12.95 8.95 3.18
N TYR A 103 -11.89 9.71 3.43
CA TYR A 103 -11.34 9.94 4.76
C TYR A 103 -11.68 11.32 5.30
N GLU A 104 -11.76 11.42 6.63
CA GLU A 104 -11.89 12.72 7.32
C GLU A 104 -10.59 13.52 7.20
N GLU A 105 -10.67 14.76 6.67
CA GLU A 105 -9.52 15.61 6.34
C GLU A 105 -8.64 15.96 7.56
N ASP A 106 -9.25 16.29 8.70
CA ASP A 106 -8.53 16.74 9.92
C ASP A 106 -8.37 15.64 10.99
N ASN A 107 -8.53 14.36 10.62
CA ASN A 107 -8.40 13.30 11.59
C ASN A 107 -6.94 12.86 11.77
N LYS A 108 -6.46 12.89 13.01
CA LYS A 108 -5.09 12.47 13.38
C LYS A 108 -4.71 11.02 13.04
N LEU A 109 -5.70 10.17 12.74
CA LEU A 109 -5.50 8.78 12.32
C LEU A 109 -5.37 8.64 10.79
N ASN A 110 -5.46 9.75 10.06
CA ASN A 110 -5.28 9.84 8.62
C ASN A 110 -4.02 10.64 8.30
N ASN A 111 -3.41 10.36 7.15
CA ASN A 111 -2.14 10.94 6.73
C ASN A 111 -1.03 10.85 7.81
N TYR A 112 -1.13 9.87 8.71
CA TYR A 112 -0.17 9.65 9.78
C TYR A 112 1.08 8.98 9.20
N LEU A 113 2.27 9.52 9.46
CA LEU A 113 3.52 8.91 8.99
C LEU A 113 3.94 7.80 9.96
N THR A 114 3.98 6.55 9.49
CA THR A 114 4.51 5.44 10.30
C THR A 114 6.01 5.60 10.52
N SER A 115 6.57 4.89 11.52
CA SER A 115 8.03 4.88 11.71
C SER A 115 8.76 4.29 10.51
N ALA A 116 9.95 4.81 10.21
CA ALA A 116 10.78 4.35 9.11
C ALA A 116 11.14 2.87 9.28
N SER A 117 11.38 2.41 10.52
CA SER A 117 11.64 1.00 10.81
C SER A 117 10.44 0.08 10.51
N THR A 118 9.21 0.54 10.75
CA THR A 118 8.01 -0.21 10.37
C THR A 118 7.88 -0.30 8.86
N TYR A 119 8.10 0.82 8.15
CA TYR A 119 8.05 0.85 6.70
C TYR A 119 9.10 -0.05 6.05
N ASP A 120 10.33 -0.03 6.56
CA ASP A 120 11.41 -0.90 6.08
C ASP A 120 11.03 -2.39 6.16
N LYS A 121 10.50 -2.85 7.30
CA LYS A 121 10.02 -4.23 7.47
C LYS A 121 8.86 -4.58 6.54
N VAL A 122 8.00 -3.60 6.23
CA VAL A 122 6.90 -3.80 5.28
C VAL A 122 7.46 -4.03 3.88
N MET A 123 8.42 -3.21 3.45
CA MET A 123 9.05 -3.35 2.14
C MET A 123 9.85 -4.65 2.02
N GLU A 124 10.57 -5.06 3.06
CA GLU A 124 11.21 -6.39 3.12
C GLU A 124 10.17 -7.50 2.94
N LYS A 125 9.04 -7.40 3.65
CA LYS A 125 8.02 -8.43 3.61
C LYS A 125 7.28 -8.49 2.27
N LEU A 126 7.07 -7.34 1.63
CA LEU A 126 6.54 -7.28 0.26
C LEU A 126 7.50 -7.96 -0.71
N HIS A 127 8.80 -7.72 -0.58
CA HIS A 127 9.82 -8.36 -1.42
C HIS A 127 9.87 -9.88 -1.23
N ASP A 128 9.80 -10.38 0.01
CA ASP A 128 9.69 -11.82 0.29
C ASP A 128 8.48 -12.47 -0.40
N ASN A 129 7.39 -11.72 -0.53
CA ASN A 129 6.13 -12.20 -1.10
C ASN A 129 5.98 -11.89 -2.60
N LEU A 130 6.94 -11.19 -3.23
CA LEU A 130 6.77 -10.49 -4.51
C LEU A 130 6.07 -11.34 -5.58
N ASN A 131 6.56 -12.57 -5.78
CA ASN A 131 6.05 -13.50 -6.79
C ASN A 131 4.62 -13.99 -6.56
N ASN A 132 4.06 -13.79 -5.37
CA ASN A 132 2.76 -14.30 -4.95
C ASN A 132 1.78 -13.17 -4.57
N ILE A 133 2.14 -11.91 -4.80
CA ILE A 133 1.25 -10.79 -4.49
C ILE A 133 0.06 -10.80 -5.44
N GLN A 134 -1.14 -10.70 -4.86
CA GLN A 134 -2.36 -10.43 -5.62
C GLN A 134 -2.64 -8.93 -5.66
N TYR A 135 -3.22 -8.49 -6.77
CA TYR A 135 -3.56 -7.09 -7.00
C TYR A 135 -5.06 -6.95 -7.19
N PHE A 136 -5.65 -5.96 -6.51
CA PHE A 136 -7.06 -5.60 -6.68
C PHE A 136 -7.19 -4.09 -6.79
N GLU A 137 -7.83 -3.60 -7.85
CA GLU A 137 -8.01 -2.16 -8.06
C GLU A 137 -9.49 -1.79 -7.97
N VAL A 138 -9.80 -0.79 -7.13
CA VAL A 138 -11.12 -0.17 -7.13
C VAL A 138 -11.23 0.74 -8.34
N ASP A 139 -12.30 0.53 -9.10
CA ASP A 139 -12.65 1.39 -10.23
C ASP A 139 -13.46 2.60 -9.77
N SER A 140 -14.58 2.32 -9.09
CA SER A 140 -15.58 3.32 -8.74
C SER A 140 -16.48 2.80 -7.61
N PHE A 141 -17.36 3.67 -7.12
CA PHE A 141 -18.43 3.31 -6.19
C PHE A 141 -19.78 3.49 -6.88
N ASP A 142 -20.64 2.49 -6.71
CA ASP A 142 -22.06 2.57 -7.01
C ASP A 142 -22.83 2.84 -5.70
N SER A 143 -24.13 3.06 -5.78
CA SER A 143 -24.98 3.45 -4.64
C SER A 143 -24.88 2.52 -3.41
N ASP A 144 -24.59 1.23 -3.59
CA ASP A 144 -24.56 0.23 -2.52
C ASP A 144 -23.28 -0.63 -2.49
N ARG A 145 -22.36 -0.47 -3.45
CA ARG A 145 -21.21 -1.37 -3.60
C ARG A 145 -20.01 -0.74 -4.25
N THR A 146 -18.86 -1.38 -4.04
CA THR A 146 -17.61 -1.07 -4.73
C THR A 146 -17.55 -1.82 -6.05
N ILE A 147 -17.19 -1.11 -7.11
CA ILE A 147 -16.91 -1.68 -8.42
C ILE A 147 -15.40 -1.88 -8.52
N TRP A 148 -15.00 -3.12 -8.80
CA TRP A 148 -13.61 -3.53 -8.93
C TRP A 148 -13.24 -3.65 -10.41
N LYS A 149 -12.03 -3.23 -10.78
CA LYS A 149 -11.51 -3.45 -12.13
C LYS A 149 -11.32 -4.92 -12.42
N LEU A 150 -11.32 -5.25 -13.71
CA LEU A 150 -11.03 -6.61 -14.14
C LEU A 150 -9.56 -6.97 -13.82
N PRO A 151 -9.26 -8.27 -13.59
CA PRO A 151 -7.89 -8.71 -13.35
C PRO A 151 -6.90 -8.30 -14.46
N SER A 152 -7.35 -8.28 -15.71
CA SER A 152 -6.56 -7.88 -16.89
C SER A 152 -6.15 -6.40 -16.89
N GLU A 153 -6.88 -5.55 -16.19
CA GLU A 153 -6.53 -4.14 -16.01
C GLU A 153 -5.64 -3.96 -14.79
N THR A 154 -5.98 -4.67 -13.71
CA THR A 154 -5.30 -4.56 -12.43
C THR A 154 -3.86 -5.09 -12.50
N ILE A 155 -3.60 -6.11 -13.34
CA ILE A 155 -2.24 -6.65 -13.52
C ILE A 155 -1.25 -5.62 -14.04
N LYS A 156 -1.70 -4.53 -14.68
CA LYS A 156 -0.84 -3.43 -15.14
C LYS A 156 -0.15 -2.69 -14.00
N ASN A 157 -0.67 -2.81 -12.77
CA ASN A 157 -0.03 -2.24 -11.57
C ASN A 157 1.21 -3.04 -11.12
N LYS A 158 1.36 -4.27 -11.62
CA LYS A 158 2.40 -5.19 -11.18
C LYS A 158 3.79 -4.63 -11.46
N ASP A 159 4.04 -4.18 -12.69
CA ASP A 159 5.38 -3.78 -13.13
C ASP A 159 5.96 -2.66 -12.25
N ILE A 160 5.19 -1.59 -12.01
CA ILE A 160 5.63 -0.49 -11.14
C ILE A 160 5.76 -0.94 -9.69
N CYS A 161 4.89 -1.81 -9.18
CA CYS A 161 5.01 -2.32 -7.82
C CYS A 161 6.28 -3.16 -7.66
N GLU A 162 6.57 -4.04 -8.62
CA GLU A 162 7.76 -4.89 -8.59
C GLU A 162 9.04 -4.07 -8.68
N GLU A 163 9.07 -3.05 -9.53
CA GLU A 163 10.19 -2.12 -9.65
C GLU A 163 10.41 -1.37 -8.32
N ILE A 164 9.37 -0.75 -7.77
CA ILE A 164 9.43 -0.03 -6.49
C ILE A 164 9.90 -0.93 -5.34
N ILE A 165 9.33 -2.14 -5.22
CA ILE A 165 9.66 -3.07 -4.13
C ILE A 165 11.08 -3.62 -4.27
N THR A 166 11.50 -3.98 -5.49
CA THR A 166 12.83 -4.52 -5.77
C THR A 166 13.89 -3.46 -5.56
N THR A 167 13.77 -2.29 -6.22
CA THR A 167 14.73 -1.20 -6.09
C THR A 167 14.84 -0.71 -4.65
N TYR A 168 13.72 -0.70 -3.90
CA TYR A 168 13.81 -0.38 -2.47
C TYR A 168 14.73 -1.34 -1.72
N ASN A 169 14.54 -2.65 -1.89
CA ASN A 169 15.23 -3.67 -1.11
C ASN A 169 16.68 -3.90 -1.55
N GLU A 170 16.97 -3.71 -2.84
CA GLU A 170 18.30 -3.93 -3.41
C GLU A 170 19.20 -2.69 -3.30
N GLU A 171 18.63 -1.48 -3.35
CA GLU A 171 19.41 -0.24 -3.45
C GLU A 171 19.08 0.78 -2.35
N ILE A 172 17.84 1.28 -2.33
CA ILE A 172 17.43 2.45 -1.54
C ILE A 172 17.63 2.20 -0.04
N LYS A 173 17.19 1.04 0.44
CA LYS A 173 17.33 0.63 1.84
C LYS A 173 18.79 0.66 2.29
N TRP A 174 19.72 0.18 1.46
CA TRP A 174 21.14 0.17 1.80
C TRP A 174 21.74 1.57 1.77
N LYS A 175 21.38 2.35 0.76
CA LYS A 175 21.80 3.75 0.59
C LYS A 175 21.39 4.63 1.78
N TYR A 176 20.21 4.39 2.34
CA TYR A 176 19.62 5.22 3.41
C TYR A 176 19.47 4.51 4.75
N ARG A 177 20.12 3.36 4.94
CA ARG A 177 20.01 2.49 6.13
C ARG A 177 20.17 3.24 7.44
N ASP A 178 21.16 4.13 7.50
CA ASP A 178 21.49 4.90 8.68
C ASP A 178 20.36 5.85 9.10
N LEU A 179 19.59 6.34 8.14
CA LEU A 179 18.51 7.32 8.38
C LEU A 179 17.28 6.67 9.01
N ILE A 180 17.05 5.37 8.76
CA ILE A 180 15.92 4.60 9.33
C ILE A 180 15.80 4.75 10.85
N TYR A 181 16.93 4.95 11.55
CA TYR A 181 16.98 5.06 13.01
C TYR A 181 17.43 6.44 13.51
N LYS A 182 17.88 7.34 12.61
CA LYS A 182 18.48 8.63 12.98
C LYS A 182 17.62 9.82 12.60
N ASP A 183 16.93 9.75 11.46
CA ASP A 183 16.20 10.88 10.87
C ASP A 183 15.12 10.36 9.92
N GLU A 184 13.93 10.10 10.47
CA GLU A 184 12.81 9.52 9.72
C GLU A 184 12.30 10.46 8.63
N ASP A 185 12.23 11.76 8.90
CA ASP A 185 11.76 12.76 7.93
C ASP A 185 12.68 12.80 6.70
N LYS A 186 14.00 12.80 6.93
CA LYS A 186 14.97 12.75 5.83
C LYS A 186 14.94 11.41 5.09
N PHE A 187 14.75 10.31 5.81
CA PHE A 187 14.59 8.99 5.18
C PHE A 187 13.42 9.00 4.19
N TYR A 188 12.24 9.45 4.61
CA TYR A 188 11.07 9.48 3.75
C TYR A 188 11.23 10.44 2.57
N SER A 189 11.75 11.65 2.79
CA SER A 189 11.99 12.61 1.70
C SER A 189 12.87 12.01 0.59
N LEU A 190 13.92 11.27 0.95
CA LEU A 190 14.82 10.65 -0.02
C LEU A 190 14.18 9.45 -0.71
N VAL A 191 13.43 8.62 0.01
CA VAL A 191 12.69 7.49 -0.58
C VAL A 191 11.66 8.00 -1.60
N GLU A 192 10.96 9.07 -1.28
CA GLU A 192 9.98 9.70 -2.18
C GLU A 192 10.64 10.23 -3.45
N GLU A 193 11.80 10.89 -3.34
CA GLU A 193 12.59 11.35 -4.49
C GLU A 193 12.97 10.18 -5.43
N GLU A 194 13.47 9.07 -4.87
CA GLU A 194 13.82 7.88 -5.68
C GLU A 194 12.58 7.29 -6.37
N PHE A 195 11.46 7.18 -5.65
CA PHE A 195 10.22 6.64 -6.20
C PHE A 195 9.63 7.54 -7.29
N GLU A 196 9.72 8.86 -7.15
CA GLU A 196 9.32 9.79 -8.21
C GLU A 196 10.16 9.60 -9.48
N GLU A 197 11.47 9.36 -9.35
CA GLU A 197 12.33 9.11 -10.52
C GLU A 197 12.03 7.77 -11.19
N ILE A 198 11.81 6.70 -10.41
CA ILE A 198 11.37 5.39 -10.93
C ILE A 198 10.06 5.56 -11.73
N ALA A 199 9.06 6.24 -11.16
CA ALA A 199 7.77 6.46 -11.81
C ALA A 199 7.90 7.25 -13.12
N LYS A 200 8.78 8.26 -13.17
CA LYS A 200 9.05 9.05 -14.39
C LYS A 200 9.70 8.19 -15.48
N GLN A 201 10.63 7.31 -15.11
CA GLN A 201 11.30 6.41 -16.07
C GLN A 201 10.32 5.38 -16.62
N ASN A 202 9.53 4.73 -15.76
CA ASN A 202 8.53 3.75 -16.15
C ASN A 202 7.48 4.34 -17.13
N LYS A 203 6.97 5.56 -16.83
CA LYS A 203 6.05 6.28 -17.73
C LYS A 203 6.66 6.58 -19.11
N LYS A 204 7.95 6.95 -19.18
CA LYS A 204 8.64 7.20 -20.46
C LYS A 204 8.82 5.92 -21.28
N THR A 205 9.16 4.81 -20.64
CA THR A 205 9.34 3.51 -21.30
C THR A 205 8.03 3.01 -21.90
N ASN A 206 6.91 3.15 -21.18
CA ASN A 206 5.59 2.75 -21.68
C ASN A 206 5.11 3.60 -22.88
N ILE A 207 5.40 4.91 -22.89
CA ILE A 207 5.09 5.79 -24.04
C ILE A 207 5.87 5.36 -25.29
N LEU A 208 7.14 4.98 -25.14
CA LEU A 208 7.99 4.56 -26.27
C LEU A 208 7.69 3.14 -26.75
N GLY A 209 7.02 2.31 -25.94
CA GLY A 209 6.60 0.95 -26.29
C GLY A 209 5.29 0.85 -27.07
N ASP A 210 4.43 1.88 -27.00
CA ASP A 210 3.12 1.92 -27.68
C ASP A 210 3.19 2.44 -29.13
N ASP A 211 4.35 2.94 -29.59
CA ASP A 211 4.59 3.34 -30.99
C ASP A 211 4.92 2.15 -31.92
N GLY A 212 4.74 0.92 -31.43
CA GLY A 212 5.09 -0.34 -32.11
C GLY A 212 3.98 -0.97 -32.94
N GLY A 213 3.58 -0.34 -34.05
CA GLY A 213 3.28 -1.08 -35.29
C GLY A 213 1.81 -1.33 -35.65
N LEU A 214 1.18 -0.32 -36.27
CA LEU A 214 0.24 -0.53 -37.37
C LEU A 214 1.08 -0.53 -38.66
N VAL A 215 1.38 -1.71 -39.20
CA VAL A 215 1.86 -1.86 -40.58
C VAL A 215 1.08 -3.02 -41.22
N LEU A 216 0.09 -2.61 -42.02
CA LEU A 216 -0.68 -3.32 -43.06
C LEU A 216 -0.81 -4.85 -42.99
#